data_AF-A0A821FX23-F1
#
_entry.id   AF-A0A821FX23-F1
#
_cell.length_a   1.000
_cell.length_b   1.000
_cell.length_c   1.000
_cell.angle_alpha   90.00
_cell.angle_beta   90.00
_cell.angle_gamma   90.00
#
_symmetry.space_group_name_H-M   'P 1'
#
loop_
_entity.id
_entity.type
_entity.pdbx_description
1 polymer ?
#
loop_
_entity_poly.entity_id
_entity_poly.type
_entity_poly.pdbx_seq_one_letter_code
_entity_poly.pdbx_strand_id
1 'polypeptide(L)'
;MNYSPQSDINRQENIFDSPNFIDFINKTLHSQEYPRLATTRKLTNMNEKKRFTLGIIQLSLITSDNHLTLKVLQVKGIYSCLSNIFVKMTLIPDRKPLECHTRAVSNINSSGIFNEKFTFEINDDDIHKRLCFSVYNYEQEKNQINFQGCLSFGIRNTLKKQKV
;
A
#
# COMPACT_ATOMS: atom_id res chain seq x y z
N MET A 1 -5.02 17.16 -10.75
CA MET A 1 -3.94 17.22 -9.74
C MET A 1 -2.83 16.28 -10.18
N ASN A 2 -1.62 16.80 -10.33
CA ASN A 2 -0.49 16.09 -10.93
C ASN A 2 0.31 15.37 -9.83
N TYR A 3 0.27 14.04 -9.83
CA TYR A 3 1.22 13.22 -9.11
C TYR A 3 2.56 13.24 -9.86
N SER A 4 3.64 13.64 -9.19
CA SER A 4 4.99 13.45 -9.72
C SER A 4 5.77 12.53 -8.79
N PRO A 5 5.93 11.25 -9.16
CA PRO A 5 6.93 10.39 -8.53
C PRO A 5 8.30 10.99 -8.85
N GLN A 6 9.07 11.40 -7.85
CA GLN A 6 10.49 11.73 -8.08
C GLN A 6 11.23 10.44 -8.39
N SER A 7 11.75 10.32 -9.61
CA SER A 7 12.48 9.15 -10.09
C SER A 7 13.98 9.29 -9.83
N ASP A 8 14.56 8.35 -9.09
CA ASP A 8 16.01 8.16 -9.01
C ASP A 8 16.60 7.84 -10.40
N ILE A 9 17.76 8.45 -10.70
CA ILE A 9 18.36 8.67 -12.03
C ILE A 9 18.97 7.42 -12.72
N ASN A 10 18.96 6.24 -12.09
CA ASN A 10 19.55 5.03 -12.66
C ASN A 10 18.54 3.87 -12.69
N ARG A 11 17.62 3.86 -13.67
CA ARG A 11 16.57 2.84 -13.80
C ARG A 11 16.77 1.98 -15.05
N GLN A 12 16.90 0.66 -14.86
CA GLN A 12 16.53 -0.32 -15.87
C GLN A 12 15.00 -0.42 -15.89
N GLU A 13 14.39 -0.43 -17.08
CA GLU A 13 12.93 -0.59 -17.22
C GLU A 13 12.50 -1.94 -16.64
N ASN A 14 11.75 -1.89 -15.54
CA ASN A 14 11.13 -3.06 -14.93
C ASN A 14 9.72 -3.24 -15.52
N ILE A 15 9.29 -4.47 -15.80
CA ILE A 15 7.95 -4.77 -16.33
C ILE A 15 6.82 -4.21 -15.43
N PHE A 16 7.09 -4.10 -14.12
CA PHE A 16 6.18 -3.51 -13.14
C PHE A 16 6.02 -1.98 -13.26
N ASP A 17 6.90 -1.33 -14.02
CA ASP A 17 6.85 0.11 -14.29
C ASP A 17 6.18 0.40 -15.65
N SER A 18 5.79 -0.64 -16.40
CA SER A 18 5.15 -0.46 -17.71
C SER A 18 3.73 0.11 -17.58
N PRO A 19 3.32 1.04 -18.46
CA PRO A 19 1.96 1.61 -18.44
C PRO A 19 0.86 0.55 -18.49
N ASN A 20 1.09 -0.55 -19.22
CA ASN A 20 0.15 -1.66 -19.32
C ASN A 20 -0.05 -2.38 -17.98
N PHE A 21 1.03 -2.58 -17.22
CA PHE A 21 0.94 -3.22 -15.90
C PHE A 21 0.28 -2.29 -14.87
N ILE A 22 0.58 -0.99 -14.92
CA ILE A 22 -0.08 0.01 -14.07
C ILE A 22 -1.58 0.07 -14.36
N ASP A 23 -1.97 0.09 -15.63
CA ASP A 23 -3.38 0.04 -16.04
C ASP A 23 -4.07 -1.25 -15.59
N PHE A 24 -3.39 -2.39 -15.66
CA PHE A 24 -3.87 -3.66 -15.11
C PHE A 24 -4.15 -3.57 -13.60
N ILE A 25 -3.21 -3.07 -12.79
CA ILE A 25 -3.41 -2.89 -11.35
C ILE A 25 -4.63 -2.00 -11.09
N ASN A 26 -4.71 -0.86 -11.76
CA ASN A 26 -5.80 0.10 -11.58
C ASN A 26 -7.15 -0.53 -11.92
N LYS A 27 -7.28 -1.23 -13.05
CA LYS A 27 -8.52 -1.94 -13.43
C LYS A 27 -8.90 -3.04 -12.44
N THR A 28 -7.94 -3.86 -12.03
CA THR A 28 -8.19 -4.97 -11.11
C THR A 28 -8.58 -4.50 -9.71
N LEU A 29 -8.01 -3.38 -9.23
CA LEU A 29 -8.31 -2.85 -7.90
C LEU A 29 -9.47 -1.86 -7.85
N HIS A 30 -9.83 -1.19 -8.96
CA HIS A 30 -11.03 -0.34 -9.04
C HIS A 30 -12.32 -1.13 -9.24
N SER A 31 -12.26 -2.29 -9.92
CA SER A 31 -13.42 -3.17 -10.10
C SER A 31 -13.82 -3.90 -8.82
N GLN A 32 -12.93 -3.96 -7.83
CA GLN A 32 -13.25 -4.40 -6.49
C GLN A 32 -13.85 -3.21 -5.73
N GLU A 33 -15.19 -3.15 -5.60
CA GLU A 33 -15.80 -2.38 -4.51
C GLU A 33 -15.01 -2.66 -3.24
N TYR A 34 -14.52 -1.60 -2.57
CA TYR A 34 -13.74 -1.59 -1.32
C TYR A 34 -13.66 -2.96 -0.69
N PRO A 35 -12.47 -3.58 -0.54
CA PRO A 35 -12.32 -5.00 -0.27
C PRO A 35 -13.42 -5.41 0.69
N ARG A 36 -14.49 -6.01 0.15
CA ARG A 36 -15.49 -6.67 1.00
C ARG A 36 -14.60 -7.56 1.82
N LEU A 37 -14.59 -7.36 3.13
CA LEU A 37 -13.92 -8.23 4.08
C LEU A 37 -14.40 -9.62 3.71
N ALA A 38 -13.64 -10.29 2.84
CA ALA A 38 -14.08 -11.46 2.12
C ALA A 38 -13.87 -12.57 3.11
N THR A 39 -14.88 -12.68 3.96
CA THR A 39 -15.01 -13.66 5.00
C THR A 39 -13.92 -13.49 6.04
N THR A 40 -14.31 -13.20 7.28
CA THR A 40 -13.55 -13.70 8.43
C THR A 40 -13.36 -15.18 8.14
N ARG A 41 -12.19 -15.59 7.61
CA ARG A 41 -11.78 -16.99 7.65
C ARG A 41 -11.76 -17.27 9.13
N LYS A 42 -12.85 -17.85 9.62
CA LYS A 42 -12.94 -18.47 10.92
C LYS A 42 -11.64 -19.26 10.99
N LEU A 43 -10.76 -18.89 11.91
CA LEU A 43 -9.53 -19.62 12.20
C LEU A 43 -9.98 -20.99 12.69
N THR A 44 -10.35 -21.87 11.74
CA THR A 44 -10.83 -23.20 12.03
C THR A 44 -9.61 -24.01 12.42
N ASN A 45 -9.49 -24.24 13.73
CA ASN A 45 -8.74 -25.31 14.38
C ASN A 45 -7.42 -25.69 13.69
N MET A 46 -6.37 -24.92 13.95
CA MET A 46 -5.00 -25.41 13.82
C MET A 46 -4.46 -25.61 15.24
N ASN A 47 -4.54 -26.86 15.70
CA ASN A 47 -3.77 -27.34 16.84
C ASN A 47 -2.29 -27.32 16.44
N GLU A 48 -1.63 -26.17 16.61
CA GLU A 48 -0.20 -25.98 16.86
C GLU A 48 0.08 -24.47 16.89
N LYS A 49 0.70 -23.99 17.98
CA LYS A 49 0.93 -22.57 18.29
C LYS A 49 1.99 -21.91 17.37
N LYS A 50 1.76 -21.85 16.06
CA LYS A 50 2.50 -20.94 15.18
C LYS A 50 1.68 -19.65 15.04
N ARG A 51 2.06 -18.62 15.81
CA ARG A 51 1.52 -17.27 15.62
C ARG A 51 1.95 -16.79 14.22
N PHE A 52 1.08 -16.90 13.23
CA PHE A 52 1.29 -16.25 11.95
C PHE A 52 1.13 -14.74 12.17
N THR A 53 2.24 -14.01 12.20
CA THR A 53 2.18 -12.55 12.08
C THR A 53 1.79 -12.21 10.65
N LEU A 54 0.81 -11.32 10.43
CA LEU A 54 0.41 -10.82 9.11
C LEU A 54 1.49 -9.94 8.43
N GLY A 55 2.72 -9.97 8.93
CA GLY A 55 3.81 -9.09 8.55
C GLY A 55 3.81 -7.74 9.26
N ILE A 56 4.86 -6.96 9.01
CA ILE A 56 5.09 -5.61 9.53
C ILE A 56 5.41 -4.71 8.35
N ILE A 57 4.67 -3.60 8.23
CA ILE A 57 5.00 -2.50 7.31
C ILE A 57 5.74 -1.40 8.07
N GLN A 58 6.83 -0.90 7.49
CA GLN A 58 7.58 0.24 8.02
C GLN A 58 7.35 1.48 7.15
N LEU A 59 6.91 2.55 7.80
CA LEU A 59 6.49 3.80 7.18
C LEU A 59 7.15 4.98 7.89
N SER A 60 7.38 6.07 7.15
CA SER A 60 7.65 7.39 7.71
C SER A 60 6.62 8.39 7.18
N LEU A 61 6.11 9.23 8.07
CA LEU A 61 5.09 10.22 7.75
C LEU A 61 5.56 11.59 8.24
N ILE A 62 5.51 12.57 7.35
CA ILE A 62 5.89 13.95 7.64
C ILE A 62 4.81 14.85 7.06
N THR A 63 4.28 15.76 7.86
CA THR A 63 3.40 16.83 7.37
C THR A 63 4.16 18.16 7.36
N SER A 64 3.93 18.98 6.34
CA SER A 64 4.40 20.37 6.22
C SER A 64 3.41 21.15 5.37
N ASP A 65 2.94 22.32 5.81
CA ASP A 65 2.10 23.25 5.02
C ASP A 65 0.99 22.55 4.21
N ASN A 66 0.11 21.81 4.88
CA ASN A 66 -0.97 21.01 4.29
C ASN A 66 -0.53 19.84 3.39
N HIS A 67 0.77 19.60 3.22
CA HIS A 67 1.28 18.46 2.48
C HIS A 67 1.60 17.31 3.42
N LEU A 68 0.99 16.15 3.18
CA LEU A 68 1.33 14.89 3.83
C LEU A 68 2.30 14.11 2.95
N THR A 69 3.57 14.05 3.38
CA THR A 69 4.60 13.21 2.79
C THR A 69 4.61 11.84 3.46
N LEU A 70 4.44 10.79 2.67
CA LEU A 70 4.55 9.40 3.06
C LEU A 70 5.83 8.82 2.48
N LYS A 71 6.51 7.97 3.26
CA LYS A 71 7.60 7.14 2.79
C LYS A 71 7.33 5.69 3.14
N VAL A 72 7.19 4.85 2.13
CA VAL A 72 7.06 3.40 2.29
C VAL A 72 8.47 2.82 2.29
N LEU A 73 8.94 2.32 3.43
CA LEU A 73 10.31 1.83 3.58
C LEU A 73 10.42 0.38 3.16
N GLN A 74 9.73 -0.50 3.89
CA GLN A 74 9.76 -1.94 3.65
C GLN A 74 8.54 -2.63 4.25
N VAL A 75 8.29 -3.85 3.80
CA VAL A 75 7.41 -4.81 4.47
C VAL A 75 8.20 -6.07 4.80
N LYS A 76 7.96 -6.67 5.96
CA LYS A 76 8.64 -7.88 6.46
C LYS A 76 7.64 -8.91 6.98
N GLY A 77 7.99 -10.19 6.90
CA GLY A 77 7.20 -11.28 7.44
C GLY A 77 5.91 -11.56 6.66
N ILE A 78 5.88 -11.27 5.36
CA ILE A 78 4.75 -11.65 4.50
C ILE A 78 4.87 -13.14 4.16
N TYR A 79 3.76 -13.87 4.28
CA TYR A 79 3.71 -15.32 4.10
C TYR A 79 3.99 -15.79 2.66
N SER A 80 3.82 -14.93 1.65
CA SER A 80 3.96 -15.29 0.23
C SER A 80 5.41 -15.18 -0.27
N CYS A 81 6.17 -16.25 -0.24
CA CYS A 81 7.61 -16.30 -0.52
C CYS A 81 8.03 -16.18 -2.01
N LEU A 82 7.10 -16.08 -2.97
CA LEU A 82 7.40 -16.17 -4.41
C LEU A 82 6.62 -15.17 -5.28
N SER A 83 6.26 -14.01 -4.75
CA SER A 83 5.45 -13.03 -5.49
C SER A 83 6.04 -11.62 -5.45
N ASN A 84 5.67 -10.79 -6.41
CA ASN A 84 6.02 -9.37 -6.42
C ASN A 84 5.05 -8.63 -5.50
N ILE A 85 5.54 -7.86 -4.55
CA ILE A 85 4.71 -7.14 -3.59
C ILE A 85 4.65 -5.66 -3.92
N PHE A 86 3.50 -5.03 -3.69
CA PHE A 86 3.35 -3.58 -3.77
C PHE A 86 2.40 -3.09 -2.69
N VAL A 87 2.51 -1.80 -2.37
CA VAL A 87 1.66 -1.14 -1.38
C VAL A 87 0.81 -0.11 -2.10
N LYS A 88 -0.51 -0.19 -1.94
CA LYS A 88 -1.46 0.83 -2.38
C LYS A 88 -1.82 1.74 -1.21
N MET A 89 -1.82 3.05 -1.42
CA MET A 89 -2.22 4.06 -0.46
C MET A 89 -3.51 4.74 -0.94
N THR A 90 -4.51 4.83 -0.06
CA THR A 90 -5.81 5.45 -0.37
C THR A 90 -6.32 6.33 0.75
N LEU A 91 -6.97 7.44 0.40
CA LEU A 91 -7.80 8.22 1.31
C LEU A 91 -9.25 7.72 1.28
N ILE A 92 -9.80 7.37 2.45
CA ILE A 92 -11.15 6.83 2.62
C ILE A 92 -11.90 7.53 3.78
N PRO A 93 -13.23 7.67 3.76
CA PRO A 93 -14.13 7.29 2.68
C PRO A 93 -14.05 8.30 1.53
N ASP A 94 -14.14 7.80 0.31
CA ASP A 94 -14.28 8.63 -0.89
C ASP A 94 -15.10 7.87 -1.94
N ARG A 95 -15.81 8.53 -2.86
CA ARG A 95 -16.46 7.82 -3.97
C ARG A 95 -15.46 7.47 -5.07
N LYS A 96 -14.42 8.30 -5.22
CA LYS A 96 -13.29 8.08 -6.11
C LYS A 96 -12.03 8.36 -5.30
N PRO A 97 -11.55 7.37 -4.54
CA PRO A 97 -10.46 7.58 -3.61
C PRO A 97 -9.23 8.09 -4.34
N LEU A 98 -8.65 9.12 -3.73
CA LEU A 98 -7.32 9.55 -4.05
C LEU A 98 -6.36 8.40 -3.74
N GLU A 99 -5.72 7.85 -4.78
CA GLU A 99 -4.90 6.66 -4.65
C GLU A 99 -3.57 6.77 -5.38
N CYS A 100 -2.56 6.15 -4.79
CA CYS A 100 -1.30 5.85 -5.45
C CYS A 100 -0.81 4.48 -4.99
N HIS A 101 0.21 3.93 -5.64
CA HIS A 101 0.84 2.69 -5.22
C HIS A 101 2.35 2.76 -5.44
N THR A 102 3.10 1.96 -4.67
CA THR A 102 4.52 1.73 -4.95
C THR A 102 4.69 0.94 -6.23
N ARG A 103 5.91 0.91 -6.74
CA ARG A 103 6.29 -0.13 -7.71
C ARG A 103 6.23 -1.48 -7.05
N ALA A 104 6.02 -2.52 -7.86
CA ALA A 104 6.12 -3.88 -7.36
C ALA A 104 7.59 -4.27 -7.23
N VAL A 105 7.94 -4.86 -6.08
CA VAL A 105 9.28 -5.35 -5.79
C VAL A 105 9.21 -6.84 -5.52
N SER A 106 10.23 -7.59 -5.93
CA SER A 106 10.28 -9.02 -5.65
C SER A 106 10.31 -9.26 -4.13
N ASN A 107 9.53 -10.21 -3.65
CA ASN A 107 9.62 -10.65 -2.27
C ASN A 107 10.87 -11.53 -2.09
N ILE A 108 11.86 -11.01 -1.36
CA ILE A 108 13.10 -11.73 -1.03
C ILE A 108 13.04 -12.07 0.46
N ASN A 109 13.04 -13.35 0.79
CA ASN A 109 13.00 -13.84 2.19
C ASN A 109 11.85 -13.25 3.02
N SER A 110 10.63 -13.22 2.47
CA SER A 110 9.44 -12.65 3.11
C SER A 110 9.55 -11.15 3.41
N SER A 111 10.40 -10.42 2.66
CA SER A 111 10.62 -8.99 2.78
C SER A 111 10.62 -8.31 1.40
N GLY A 112 10.14 -7.07 1.33
CA GLY A 112 10.36 -6.21 0.17
C GLY A 112 10.67 -4.78 0.60
N ILE A 113 11.67 -4.19 -0.06
CA ILE A 113 12.20 -2.87 0.22
C ILE A 113 11.75 -1.95 -0.91
N PHE A 114 11.05 -0.87 -0.55
CA PHE A 114 10.49 0.08 -1.51
C PHE A 114 11.30 1.38 -1.51
N ASN A 115 11.50 1.97 -0.33
CA ASN A 115 12.10 3.29 -0.14
C ASN A 115 11.45 4.39 -1.01
N GLU A 116 10.16 4.28 -1.29
CA GLU A 116 9.41 5.20 -2.16
C GLU A 116 8.71 6.29 -1.35
N LYS A 117 8.67 7.50 -1.92
CA LYS A 117 8.09 8.69 -1.30
C LYS A 117 6.92 9.22 -2.13
N PHE A 118 5.84 9.58 -1.44
CA PHE A 118 4.62 10.14 -2.01
C PHE A 118 4.21 11.38 -1.24
N THR A 119 3.65 12.38 -1.91
CA THR A 119 3.15 13.58 -1.26
C THR A 119 1.71 13.84 -1.69
N PHE A 120 0.85 14.07 -0.71
CA PHE A 120 -0.55 14.44 -0.90
C PHE A 120 -0.77 15.85 -0.38
N GLU A 121 -1.47 16.67 -1.15
CA GLU A 121 -2.07 17.90 -0.64
C GLU A 121 -3.33 17.50 0.15
N ILE A 122 -3.42 17.94 1.41
CA ILE A 122 -4.50 17.62 2.33
C ILE A 122 -5.36 18.86 2.53
N ASN A 123 -6.63 18.75 2.16
CA ASN A 123 -7.60 19.83 2.31
C ASN A 123 -8.47 19.62 3.56
N ASP A 124 -9.28 20.61 3.91
CA ASP A 124 -10.14 20.54 5.09
C ASP A 124 -11.11 19.35 5.06
N ASP A 125 -11.59 18.98 3.87
CA ASP A 125 -12.46 17.81 3.66
C ASP A 125 -11.74 16.48 3.94
N ASP A 126 -10.41 16.43 3.82
CA ASP A 126 -9.62 15.23 4.03
C ASP A 126 -9.29 14.99 5.52
N ILE A 127 -9.50 15.98 6.39
CA ILE A 127 -9.21 15.87 7.82
C ILE A 127 -10.01 14.73 8.46
N HIS A 128 -11.24 14.51 7.99
CA HIS A 128 -12.13 13.45 8.47
C HIS A 128 -11.89 12.09 7.80
N LYS A 129 -11.02 12.03 6.78
CA LYS A 129 -10.64 10.79 6.09
C LYS A 129 -9.57 10.03 6.88
N ARG A 130 -9.38 8.79 6.44
CA ARG A 130 -8.35 7.85 6.89
C ARG A 130 -7.43 7.57 5.71
N LEU A 131 -6.14 7.55 6.00
CA LEU A 131 -5.15 7.01 5.08
C LEU A 131 -5.04 5.51 5.33
N CYS A 132 -5.22 4.72 4.27
CA CYS A 132 -5.10 3.27 4.28
C CYS A 132 -3.89 2.84 3.45
N PHE A 133 -3.09 1.92 3.97
CA PHE A 133 -2.01 1.21 3.29
C PHE A 133 -2.45 -0.23 3.12
N SER A 134 -2.60 -0.68 1.88
CA SER A 134 -2.97 -2.06 1.55
C SER A 134 -1.80 -2.73 0.84
N VAL A 135 -1.35 -3.85 1.39
CA VAL A 135 -0.28 -4.66 0.81
C VAL A 135 -0.91 -5.72 -0.08
N TYR A 136 -0.41 -5.81 -1.31
CA TYR A 136 -0.82 -6.80 -2.30
C TYR A 136 0.38 -7.60 -2.77
N ASN A 137 0.13 -8.82 -3.25
CA ASN A 137 1.09 -9.57 -4.05
C ASN A 137 0.52 -9.81 -5.46
N TYR A 138 1.37 -9.61 -6.46
CA TYR A 138 1.13 -9.99 -7.84
C TYR A 138 1.86 -11.31 -8.15
N GLU A 139 1.09 -12.32 -8.49
CA GLU A 139 1.57 -13.62 -8.95
C GLU A 139 1.56 -13.65 -10.47
N GLN A 140 2.75 -13.48 -11.07
CA GLN A 140 2.91 -13.30 -12.52
C GLN A 140 2.39 -14.50 -13.32
N GLU A 141 2.62 -15.72 -12.86
CA GLU A 141 2.19 -16.95 -13.55
C GLU A 141 0.66 -17.06 -13.66
N LYS A 142 -0.06 -16.61 -12.63
CA LYS A 142 -1.53 -16.65 -12.59
C LYS A 142 -2.17 -15.37 -13.08
N ASN A 143 -1.37 -14.33 -13.32
CA ASN A 143 -1.81 -12.96 -13.55
C ASN A 143 -2.84 -12.49 -12.49
N GLN A 144 -2.56 -12.78 -11.22
CA GLN A 144 -3.48 -12.52 -10.10
C GLN A 144 -2.87 -11.57 -9.08
N ILE A 145 -3.71 -10.67 -8.57
CA ILE A 145 -3.39 -9.79 -7.45
C ILE A 145 -4.13 -10.31 -6.22
N ASN A 146 -3.40 -10.68 -5.15
CA ASN A 146 -4.01 -11.08 -3.90
C ASN A 146 -3.71 -10.07 -2.79
N PHE A 147 -4.70 -9.85 -1.94
CA PHE A 147 -4.59 -8.98 -0.78
C PHE A 147 -3.84 -9.70 0.37
N GLN A 148 -2.85 -9.03 0.95
CA GLN A 148 -2.01 -9.59 2.03
C GLN A 148 -2.32 -8.97 3.40
N GLY A 149 -2.79 -7.72 3.43
CA GLY A 149 -3.14 -7.05 4.68
C GLY A 149 -3.22 -5.54 4.51
N CYS A 150 -3.75 -4.85 5.51
CA CYS A 150 -3.81 -3.40 5.50
C CYS A 150 -3.57 -2.77 6.88
N LEU A 151 -3.20 -1.49 6.86
CA LEU A 151 -3.05 -0.61 8.02
C LEU A 151 -3.75 0.71 7.69
N SER A 152 -4.51 1.28 8.63
CA SER A 152 -5.08 2.61 8.41
C SER A 152 -5.04 3.48 9.66
N PHE A 153 -4.96 4.79 9.45
CA PHE A 153 -5.04 5.80 10.51
C PHE A 153 -5.76 7.06 10.03
N GLY A 154 -6.38 7.79 10.95
CA GLY A 154 -7.08 9.04 10.64
C GLY A 154 -6.12 10.18 10.30
N ILE A 155 -6.44 10.97 9.29
CA ILE A 155 -5.64 12.14 8.87
C ILE A 155 -5.54 13.15 10.02
N ARG A 156 -6.67 13.49 10.65
CA ARG A 156 -6.71 14.40 11.80
C ARG A 156 -5.67 14.11 12.89
N ASN A 157 -5.44 12.84 13.21
CA ASN A 157 -4.52 12.44 14.28
C ASN A 157 -3.05 12.46 13.83
N THR A 158 -2.82 12.32 12.52
CA THR A 158 -1.48 12.38 11.92
C THR A 158 -0.98 13.82 11.91
N LEU A 159 -1.84 14.77 11.52
CA LEU A 159 -1.52 16.20 11.49
C LEU A 159 -1.25 16.78 12.90
N LYS A 160 -1.96 16.29 13.93
CA LYS A 160 -1.84 16.80 15.31
C LYS A 160 -0.52 16.48 16.01
N LYS A 161 0.17 15.41 15.62
CA LYS A 161 1.40 14.95 16.30
C LYS A 161 2.62 15.86 16.08
N GLN A 162 2.50 16.92 15.27
CA GLN A 162 3.60 17.83 14.95
C GLN A 162 3.48 19.23 15.56
N LYS A 163 2.42 19.53 16.35
CA LYS A 163 2.43 20.71 17.22
C LYS A 163 3.18 20.36 18.51
N VAL A 164 4.50 20.47 18.48
CA VAL A 164 5.36 20.56 19.67
C VAL A 164 6.07 21.90 19.62
#